data_AF-A0AAE6UPR9-F1
#
_entry.id   AF-A0AAE6UPR9-F1
#
_cell.length_a   1.000
_cell.length_b   1.000
_cell.length_c   1.000
_cell.angle_alpha   90.00
_cell.angle_beta   90.00
_cell.angle_gamma   90.00
#
_symmetry.space_group_name_H-M   'P 1'
#
loop_
_entity.id
_entity.type
_entity.pdbx_description
1 polymer ?
#
loop_
_entity_poly.entity_id
_entity_poly.type
_entity_poly.pdbx_seq_one_letter_code
_entity_poly.pdbx_strand_id
1 'polypeptide(L)'
;MKQINEAFKMHQNETIDQWIWDGESIVDIENFSASQKLCMLNLVEQHFSQGWPESVPEDYRGWVFGPVYGKGDDCPEGFKRMLHILAIDQAGKALTLQGVCDLYHGADGYKIVVTTAPNAMAMAEEYCAVANA
;
A
#
# COMPACT_ATOMS: atom_id res chain seq x y z
N MET A 1 -9.79 25.03 -29.20
CA MET A 1 -9.58 23.64 -28.75
C MET A 1 -9.33 23.59 -27.24
N LYS A 2 -10.34 23.83 -26.40
CA LYS A 2 -10.22 23.75 -24.92
C LYS A 2 -11.25 22.82 -24.27
N GLN A 3 -12.19 22.24 -25.03
CA GLN A 3 -13.32 21.49 -24.50
C GLN A 3 -13.13 19.96 -24.46
N ILE A 4 -12.01 19.44 -24.96
CA ILE A 4 -11.75 17.99 -25.01
C ILE A 4 -11.16 17.46 -23.69
N ASN A 5 -10.51 18.31 -22.88
CA ASN A 5 -9.79 17.87 -21.68
C ASN A 5 -10.66 17.71 -20.42
N GLU A 6 -11.82 18.37 -20.32
CA GLU A 6 -12.67 18.25 -19.13
C GLU A 6 -13.59 17.03 -19.20
N ALA A 7 -14.13 16.69 -20.37
CA ALA A 7 -14.92 15.48 -20.56
C ALA A 7 -14.08 14.21 -20.31
N PHE A 8 -12.84 14.17 -20.81
CA PHE A 8 -11.95 13.02 -20.61
C PHE A 8 -11.54 12.84 -19.14
N LYS A 9 -11.38 13.94 -18.38
CA LYS A 9 -11.10 13.90 -16.94
C LYS A 9 -12.30 13.48 -16.10
N MET A 10 -13.51 13.94 -16.43
CA MET A 10 -14.73 13.52 -15.73
C MET A 10 -14.97 12.01 -15.86
N HIS A 11 -14.74 11.41 -17.04
CA HIS A 11 -14.94 9.97 -17.24
C HIS A 11 -13.89 9.09 -16.54
N GLN A 12 -12.66 9.56 -16.39
CA GLN A 12 -11.58 8.76 -15.81
C GLN A 12 -11.76 8.55 -14.30
N ASN A 13 -12.07 9.63 -13.57
CA ASN A 13 -12.32 9.54 -12.13
C ASN A 13 -13.57 8.72 -11.82
N GLU A 14 -14.65 8.92 -12.58
CA GLU A 14 -15.87 8.11 -12.46
C GLU A 14 -15.61 6.62 -12.71
N THR A 15 -14.73 6.28 -13.67
CA THR A 15 -14.36 4.88 -13.95
C THR A 15 -13.56 4.28 -12.79
N ILE A 16 -12.63 5.04 -12.19
CA ILE A 16 -11.84 4.57 -11.05
C ILE A 16 -12.71 4.37 -9.81
N ASP A 17 -13.57 5.34 -9.49
CA ASP A 17 -14.39 5.32 -8.29
C ASP A 17 -15.50 4.25 -8.36
N GLN A 18 -15.92 3.84 -9.56
CA GLN A 18 -16.87 2.75 -9.78
C GLN A 18 -16.22 1.38 -9.89
N TRP A 19 -14.90 1.31 -10.05
CA TRP A 19 -14.21 0.05 -10.21
C TRP A 19 -14.11 -0.68 -8.87
N ILE A 20 -14.55 -1.94 -8.87
CA ILE A 20 -14.54 -2.81 -7.71
C ILE A 20 -13.67 -4.01 -8.07
N TRP A 21 -12.67 -4.27 -7.25
CA TRP A 21 -11.87 -5.47 -7.36
C TRP A 21 -12.64 -6.67 -6.77
N ASP A 22 -12.62 -7.78 -7.49
CA ASP A 22 -13.35 -9.02 -7.17
C ASP A 22 -12.57 -9.99 -6.28
N GLY A 23 -11.30 -9.67 -5.96
CA GLY A 23 -10.43 -10.54 -5.17
C GLY A 23 -9.70 -11.61 -5.98
N GLU A 24 -9.92 -11.72 -7.30
CA GLU A 24 -9.38 -12.83 -8.08
C GLU A 24 -7.87 -12.75 -8.28
N SER A 25 -7.37 -11.58 -8.71
CA SER A 25 -5.98 -11.43 -9.10
C SER A 25 -5.44 -10.03 -8.86
N ILE A 26 -4.28 -9.93 -8.22
CA ILE A 26 -3.54 -8.65 -8.11
C ILE A 26 -3.07 -8.16 -9.49
N VAL A 27 -2.86 -9.06 -10.45
CA VAL A 27 -2.50 -8.68 -11.83
C VAL A 27 -3.62 -7.86 -12.48
N ASP A 28 -4.87 -8.09 -12.10
CA ASP A 28 -5.99 -7.29 -12.63
C ASP A 28 -6.00 -5.88 -12.06
N ILE A 29 -5.53 -5.70 -10.82
CA ILE A 29 -5.28 -4.36 -10.25
C ILE A 29 -4.15 -3.66 -11.02
N GLU A 30 -3.07 -4.36 -11.35
CA GLU A 30 -1.96 -3.81 -12.15
C GLU A 30 -2.43 -3.41 -13.56
N ASN A 31 -3.19 -4.29 -14.22
CA ASN A 31 -3.80 -4.04 -15.53
C ASN A 31 -4.77 -2.86 -15.48
N PHE A 32 -5.60 -2.77 -14.44
CA PHE A 32 -6.51 -1.67 -14.24
C PHE A 32 -5.75 -0.34 -14.09
N SER A 33 -4.74 -0.29 -13.21
CA SER A 33 -3.87 0.88 -13.04
C SER A 33 -3.26 1.33 -14.37
N ALA A 34 -2.72 0.38 -15.15
CA ALA A 34 -2.13 0.66 -16.45
C ALA A 34 -3.17 1.19 -17.46
N SER A 35 -4.39 0.64 -17.47
CA SER A 35 -5.49 1.11 -18.34
C SER A 35 -5.87 2.56 -18.04
N GLN A 36 -5.74 2.98 -16.77
CA GLN A 36 -5.97 4.33 -16.31
C GLN A 36 -4.72 5.23 -16.43
N LYS A 37 -3.61 4.73 -17.00
CA LYS A 37 -2.33 5.46 -17.11
C LYS A 37 -1.79 5.96 -15.76
N LEU A 38 -2.12 5.23 -14.69
CA LEU A 38 -1.59 5.47 -13.35
C LEU A 38 -0.54 4.40 -13.04
N CYS A 39 0.49 4.77 -12.29
CA CYS A 39 1.27 3.76 -11.59
C CYS A 39 0.48 3.26 -10.37
N MET A 40 0.79 2.04 -9.91
CA MET A 40 0.08 1.42 -8.80
C MET A 40 0.08 2.27 -7.53
N LEU A 41 1.20 2.96 -7.25
CA LEU A 41 1.30 3.84 -6.08
C LEU A 41 0.28 4.98 -6.16
N ASN A 42 0.19 5.67 -7.29
CA ASN A 42 -0.77 6.76 -7.49
C ASN A 42 -2.21 6.27 -7.42
N LEU A 43 -2.52 5.11 -8.00
CA LEU A 43 -3.85 4.52 -7.93
C LEU A 43 -4.26 4.29 -6.47
N VAL A 44 -3.38 3.66 -5.68
CA VAL A 44 -3.62 3.38 -4.26
C VAL A 44 -3.74 4.66 -3.46
N GLU A 45 -2.78 5.58 -3.53
CA GLU A 45 -2.81 6.80 -2.71
C GLU A 45 -4.03 7.69 -2.98
N GLN A 46 -4.42 7.83 -4.25
CA GLN A 46 -5.43 8.80 -4.65
C GLN A 46 -6.85 8.25 -4.56
N HIS A 47 -7.03 6.93 -4.75
CA HIS A 47 -8.35 6.33 -4.87
C HIS A 47 -8.61 5.16 -3.90
N PHE A 48 -7.56 4.46 -3.45
CA PHE A 48 -7.69 3.24 -2.63
C PHE A 48 -6.70 3.23 -1.46
N SER A 49 -6.64 4.32 -0.68
CA SER A 49 -5.57 4.54 0.31
C SER A 49 -5.55 3.51 1.46
N GLN A 50 -6.70 2.89 1.74
CA GLN A 50 -6.84 1.78 2.70
C GLN A 50 -6.82 0.40 2.02
N GLY A 51 -6.64 0.34 0.69
CA GLY A 51 -6.74 -0.86 -0.10
C GLY A 51 -8.14 -1.49 -0.09
N TRP A 52 -8.17 -2.82 -0.17
CA TRP A 52 -9.36 -3.66 -0.11
C TRP A 52 -9.29 -4.55 1.14
N PRO A 53 -9.51 -3.98 2.33
CA PRO A 53 -9.28 -4.65 3.61
C PRO A 53 -10.11 -5.93 3.76
N GLU A 54 -11.25 -6.04 3.08
CA GLU A 54 -12.08 -7.26 3.15
C GLU A 54 -11.41 -8.51 2.59
N SER A 55 -10.41 -8.35 1.73
CA SER A 55 -9.57 -9.47 1.26
C SER A 55 -8.46 -9.87 2.25
N VAL A 56 -8.22 -9.04 3.27
CA VAL A 56 -7.15 -9.22 4.26
C VAL A 56 -7.77 -9.75 5.56
N PRO A 57 -7.17 -10.76 6.23
CA PRO A 57 -7.67 -11.21 7.52
C PRO A 57 -7.65 -10.09 8.55
N GLU A 58 -8.66 -10.05 9.42
CA GLU A 58 -8.91 -8.94 10.34
C GLU A 58 -7.69 -8.54 11.17
N ASP A 59 -6.96 -9.52 11.70
CA ASP A 59 -5.76 -9.30 12.53
C ASP A 59 -4.60 -8.60 11.81
N TYR A 60 -4.62 -8.53 10.47
CA TYR A 60 -3.59 -7.91 9.65
C TYR A 60 -4.06 -6.65 8.92
N ARG A 61 -5.27 -6.16 9.20
CA ARG A 61 -5.80 -4.95 8.59
C ARG A 61 -5.17 -3.70 9.20
N GLY A 62 -4.92 -2.69 8.36
CA GLY A 62 -4.37 -1.40 8.78
C GLY A 62 -2.83 -1.35 8.79
N TRP A 63 -2.30 -0.26 9.33
CA TRP A 63 -0.87 -0.01 9.39
C TRP A 63 -0.20 -0.82 10.49
N VAL A 64 0.83 -1.57 10.11
CA VAL A 64 1.73 -2.26 11.01
C VAL A 64 3.08 -1.54 10.98
N PHE A 65 3.55 -1.14 12.14
CA PHE A 65 4.82 -0.45 12.26
C PHE A 65 5.85 -1.33 12.95
N GLY A 66 6.98 -1.50 12.29
CA GLY A 66 8.09 -2.32 12.76
C GLY A 66 9.04 -1.59 13.69
N PRO A 67 10.24 -2.16 13.88
CA PRO A 67 11.27 -1.60 14.76
C PRO A 67 11.67 -0.19 14.34
N VAL A 68 12.04 0.62 15.32
CA VAL A 68 12.81 1.84 15.07
C VAL A 68 14.27 1.44 14.93
N TYR A 69 14.83 1.66 13.76
CA TYR A 69 16.23 1.43 13.47
C TYR A 69 16.98 2.77 13.53
N GLY A 70 18.19 2.72 14.08
CA GLY A 70 19.00 3.91 14.36
C GLY A 70 19.04 4.19 15.86
N LYS A 71 20.17 3.87 16.49
CA LYS A 71 20.63 4.53 17.71
C LYS A 71 22.12 4.26 17.96
N GLY A 72 22.88 5.33 18.03
CA GLY A 72 24.12 5.47 18.80
C GLY A 72 24.00 6.76 19.61
N ASP A 73 24.84 6.94 20.64
CA ASP A 73 24.72 8.08 21.58
C ASP A 73 24.80 9.47 20.90
N ASP A 74 25.31 9.54 19.67
CA ASP A 74 25.44 10.75 18.84
C ASP A 74 24.58 10.76 17.56
N CYS A 75 23.66 9.81 17.37
CA CYS A 75 22.88 9.68 16.12
C CYS A 75 21.37 9.81 16.39
N PRO A 76 20.79 11.02 16.26
CA PRO A 76 19.41 11.32 16.65
C PRO A 76 18.36 10.76 15.67
N GLU A 77 18.75 10.36 14.46
CA GLU A 77 17.83 9.93 13.40
C GLU A 77 17.42 8.45 13.55
N GLY A 78 16.15 8.23 13.91
CA GLY A 78 15.53 6.91 13.96
C GLY A 78 14.50 6.77 12.85
N PHE A 79 14.57 5.70 12.06
CA PHE A 79 13.59 5.37 11.03
C PHE A 79 12.73 4.19 11.48
N LYS A 80 11.41 4.31 11.33
CA LYS A 80 10.47 3.23 11.63
C LYS A 80 10.02 2.55 10.34
N ARG A 81 10.11 1.22 10.26
CA ARG A 81 9.54 0.50 9.12
C ARG A 81 8.01 0.52 9.19
N MET A 82 7.37 0.61 8.04
CA MET A 82 5.91 0.58 7.89
C MET A 82 5.49 -0.48 6.87
N LEU A 83 4.42 -1.18 7.18
CA LEU A 83 3.77 -2.17 6.33
C LEU A 83 2.26 -1.93 6.38
N HIS A 84 1.61 -1.96 5.24
CA HIS A 84 0.16 -2.08 5.12
C HIS A 84 -0.14 -3.14 4.08
N ILE A 85 -0.85 -4.20 4.45
CA ILE A 85 -1.34 -5.20 3.51
C ILE A 85 -2.62 -4.65 2.90
N LEU A 86 -2.58 -4.32 1.60
CA LEU A 86 -3.69 -3.65 0.91
C LEU A 86 -4.69 -4.64 0.32
N ALA A 87 -4.21 -5.81 -0.12
CA ALA A 87 -5.02 -6.82 -0.77
C ALA A 87 -4.34 -8.19 -0.75
N ILE A 88 -5.12 -9.28 -0.67
CA ILE A 88 -4.67 -10.65 -0.90
C ILE A 88 -5.56 -11.31 -1.95
N ASP A 89 -4.98 -11.80 -3.03
CA ASP A 89 -5.76 -12.48 -4.08
C ASP A 89 -5.98 -13.97 -3.79
N GLN A 90 -6.88 -14.60 -4.54
CA GLN A 90 -7.22 -16.02 -4.40
C GLN A 90 -6.01 -16.95 -4.65
N ALA A 91 -5.00 -16.48 -5.39
CA ALA A 91 -3.76 -17.22 -5.63
C ALA A 91 -2.75 -17.08 -4.48
N GLY A 92 -3.07 -16.31 -3.43
CA GLY A 92 -2.22 -16.09 -2.27
C GLY A 92 -1.07 -15.10 -2.53
N LYS A 93 -1.18 -14.23 -3.54
CA LYS A 93 -0.32 -13.04 -3.63
C LYS A 93 -0.86 -11.96 -2.71
N ALA A 94 0.02 -11.10 -2.23
CA ALA A 94 -0.31 -9.94 -1.43
C ALA A 94 0.25 -8.66 -2.05
N LEU A 95 -0.60 -7.65 -2.17
CA LEU A 95 -0.23 -6.29 -2.52
C LEU A 95 0.02 -5.54 -1.22
N THR A 96 1.23 -4.98 -1.07
CA THR A 96 1.63 -4.33 0.18
C THR A 96 2.17 -2.93 -0.09
N LEU A 97 1.88 -2.02 0.82
CA LEU A 97 2.55 -0.72 0.93
C LEU A 97 3.66 -0.87 1.97
N GLN A 98 4.91 -0.73 1.53
CA GLN A 98 6.08 -0.91 2.40
C GLN A 98 6.94 0.33 2.36
N GLY A 99 7.46 0.75 3.51
CA GLY A 99 8.27 1.96 3.58
C GLY A 99 9.05 2.13 4.86
N VAL A 100 9.58 3.34 4.98
CA VAL A 100 10.22 3.88 6.17
C VAL A 100 9.68 5.27 6.47
N CYS A 101 9.39 5.51 7.73
CA CYS A 101 9.02 6.81 8.28
C CYS A 101 10.25 7.39 9.01
N ASP A 102 10.72 8.56 8.58
CA ASP A 102 11.66 9.36 9.36
C ASP A 102 10.90 10.08 10.48
N LEU A 103 11.21 9.72 11.72
CA LEU A 103 10.49 10.20 12.90
C LEU A 103 10.70 11.71 13.18
N TYR A 104 11.70 12.35 12.56
CA TYR A 104 12.09 13.74 12.87
C TYR A 104 11.91 14.68 11.69
N HIS A 105 12.11 14.20 10.45
CA HIS A 105 11.97 15.03 9.26
C HIS A 105 10.59 14.95 8.60
N GLY A 106 9.70 14.07 9.09
CA GLY A 106 8.37 13.88 8.50
C GLY A 106 8.44 13.42 7.04
N ALA A 107 9.55 12.80 6.65
CA ALA A 107 9.78 12.26 5.33
C ALA A 107 9.41 10.77 5.33
N ASP A 108 8.23 10.47 4.77
CA ASP A 108 7.76 9.10 4.60
C ASP A 108 8.07 8.64 3.17
N GLY A 109 8.86 7.57 3.06
CA GLY A 109 9.17 6.94 1.78
C GLY A 109 8.57 5.54 1.73
N TYR A 110 7.60 5.32 0.84
CA TYR A 110 6.99 4.01 0.66
C TYR A 110 6.79 3.66 -0.82
N LYS A 111 6.59 2.37 -1.07
CA LYS A 111 6.36 1.81 -2.39
C LYS A 111 5.37 0.65 -2.33
N ILE A 112 4.75 0.39 -3.47
CA ILE A 112 3.97 -0.83 -3.67
C ILE A 112 4.94 -2.00 -3.91
N VAL A 113 4.74 -3.09 -3.19
CA VAL A 113 5.48 -4.34 -3.33
C VAL A 113 4.47 -5.49 -3.41
N VAL A 114 4.61 -6.31 -4.46
CA VAL A 114 3.88 -7.57 -4.58
C VAL A 114 4.73 -8.68 -3.98
N THR A 115 4.15 -9.47 -3.09
CA THR A 115 4.76 -10.64 -2.47
C THR A 115 3.71 -11.75 -2.33
N THR A 116 3.99 -12.77 -1.51
CA THR A 116 3.00 -13.79 -1.14
C THR A 116 2.31 -13.39 0.16
N ALA A 117 1.09 -13.88 0.37
CA ALA A 117 0.33 -13.69 1.60
C ALA A 117 1.09 -14.21 2.84
N PRO A 118 1.69 -15.42 2.85
CA PRO A 118 2.51 -15.86 3.97
C PRO A 118 3.68 -14.91 4.30
N ASN A 119 4.37 -14.39 3.28
CA ASN A 119 5.48 -13.47 3.50
C ASN A 119 5.00 -12.13 4.08
N ALA A 120 3.88 -11.61 3.59
CA ALA A 120 3.29 -10.37 4.09
C ALA A 120 2.86 -10.51 5.56
N MET A 121 2.19 -11.61 5.90
CA MET A 121 1.77 -11.92 7.27
C MET A 121 2.98 -12.10 8.20
N ALA A 122 4.00 -12.85 7.77
CA ALA A 122 5.22 -13.05 8.56
C ALA A 122 5.94 -11.72 8.85
N MET A 123 5.99 -10.78 7.88
CA MET A 123 6.52 -9.44 8.13
C MET A 123 5.68 -8.65 9.12
N ALA A 124 4.35 -8.75 9.05
CA ALA A 124 3.45 -8.09 10.01
C ALA A 124 3.66 -8.64 11.43
N GLU A 125 3.75 -9.96 11.57
CA GLU A 125 4.04 -10.63 12.85
C GLU A 125 5.40 -10.19 13.42
N GLU A 126 6.45 -10.16 12.59
CA GLU A 126 7.78 -9.68 12.99
C GLU A 126 7.69 -8.23 13.52
N TYR A 127 6.97 -7.36 12.83
CA TYR A 127 6.86 -5.96 13.21
C TYR A 127 6.10 -5.79 14.53
N CYS A 128 4.98 -6.52 14.70
CA CYS A 128 4.21 -6.54 15.93
C CYS A 128 5.01 -7.09 17.12
N ALA A 129 5.81 -8.14 16.91
CA ALA A 129 6.62 -8.72 17.96
C ALA A 129 7.66 -7.73 18.49
N VAL A 130 8.31 -6.96 17.62
CA VAL A 130 9.32 -5.98 18.04
C VAL A 130 8.69 -4.71 18.63
N ALA A 131 7.51 -4.29 18.17
CA ALA A 131 6.82 -3.14 18.76
C ALA A 131 6.38 -3.38 20.22
N ASN A 132 6.21 -4.65 20.62
CA ASN A 132 5.79 -5.06 21.95
C ASN A 132 6.94 -5.55 22.85
N ALA A 133 8.18 -5.53 22.37
CA ALA A 133 9.39 -5.95 23.11
C ALA A 133 10.07 -4.78 23.82
#